data_AF-A0A640KG63-F1
#
_entry.id   AF-A0A640KG63-F1
#
_cell.length_a   1.000
_cell.length_b   1.000
_cell.length_c   1.000
_cell.angle_alpha   90.00
_cell.angle_beta   90.00
_cell.angle_gamma   90.00
#
_symmetry.space_group_name_H-M   'P 1'
#
loop_
_entity.id
_entity.type
_entity.pdbx_description
1 polymer ?
#
loop_
_entity_poly.entity_id
_entity_poly.type
_entity_poly.pdbx_seq_one_letter_code
_entity_poly.pdbx_strand_id
1 'polypeptide(L)'
;MPMNKPAFTTNEARVERLQENYDEGLLRERMPTADREARDLHLLHVSHDKLMFLFQNAMEGYSRRLKNQKVKMYNETYMNGTSPPSEDHTAKSRFPFL
;
A
#
# COMPACT_ATOMS: atom_id res chain seq x y z
N MET A 1 -25.36 34.01 -1.67
CA MET A 1 -25.85 32.70 -1.18
C MET A 1 -25.75 32.69 0.33
N PRO A 2 -26.86 32.57 1.09
CA PRO A 2 -26.76 32.43 2.54
C PRO A 2 -26.13 31.08 2.87
N MET A 3 -25.06 31.06 3.68
CA MET A 3 -24.48 29.81 4.20
C MET A 3 -25.53 29.13 5.08
N ASN A 4 -25.82 27.85 4.79
CA ASN A 4 -26.69 27.04 5.64
C ASN A 4 -26.11 27.02 7.07
N LYS A 5 -26.92 27.44 8.03
CA LYS A 5 -26.53 27.37 9.45
C LYS A 5 -26.35 25.90 9.84
N PRO A 6 -25.28 25.53 10.54
CA PRO A 6 -25.11 24.16 11.03
C PRO A 6 -26.30 23.80 11.92
N ALA A 7 -26.94 22.67 11.60
CA ALA A 7 -28.10 22.15 12.33
C ALA A 7 -27.76 20.75 12.85
N PHE A 8 -27.99 20.54 14.15
CA PHE A 8 -27.86 19.22 14.75
C PHE A 8 -29.06 18.36 14.38
N THR A 9 -28.82 17.08 14.11
CA THR A 9 -29.90 16.13 13.86
C THR A 9 -30.42 15.57 15.18
N THR A 10 -31.74 15.47 15.30
CA THR A 10 -32.43 14.83 16.44
C THR A 10 -33.01 13.47 16.07
N ASN A 11 -32.77 12.97 14.85
CA ASN A 11 -33.27 11.69 14.39
C ASN A 11 -32.38 10.57 14.93
N GLU A 12 -32.94 9.72 15.80
CA GLU A 12 -32.21 8.65 16.50
C GLU A 12 -31.51 7.68 15.52
N ALA A 13 -32.19 7.20 14.48
CA ALA A 13 -31.61 6.30 13.47
C ALA A 13 -30.49 6.95 12.64
N ARG A 14 -30.48 8.28 12.53
CA ARG A 14 -29.37 9.02 11.90
C ARG A 14 -28.19 9.18 12.85
N VAL A 15 -28.45 9.43 14.13
CA VAL A 15 -27.41 9.52 15.16
C VAL A 15 -26.68 8.19 15.30
N GLU A 16 -27.41 7.07 15.35
CA GLU A 16 -26.83 5.72 15.46
C GLU A 16 -25.88 5.42 14.29
N ARG A 17 -26.32 5.62 13.05
CA ARG A 17 -25.45 5.44 11.87
C ARG A 17 -24.22 6.35 11.86
N LEU A 18 -24.35 7.59 12.37
CA LEU A 18 -23.22 8.50 12.46
C LEU A 18 -22.21 8.02 13.52
N GLN A 19 -22.69 7.44 14.61
CA GLN A 19 -21.85 6.84 15.63
C GLN A 19 -21.14 5.59 15.11
N GLU A 20 -21.85 4.70 14.41
CA GLU A 20 -21.25 3.52 13.77
C GLU A 20 -20.12 3.91 12.81
N ASN A 21 -20.36 4.91 11.95
CA ASN A 21 -19.33 5.43 11.03
C ASN A 21 -18.12 6.00 11.76
N TYR A 22 -18.36 6.70 12.87
CA TYR A 22 -17.28 7.26 13.69
C TYR A 22 -16.47 6.13 14.33
N ASP A 23 -17.12 5.15 14.93
CA ASP A 23 -16.48 4.03 15.60
C ASP A 23 -15.67 3.17 14.61
N GLU A 24 -16.22 2.92 13.42
CA GLU A 24 -15.49 2.24 12.35
C GLU A 24 -14.26 3.05 11.89
N GLY A 25 -14.42 4.37 11.72
CA GLY A 25 -13.32 5.27 11.41
C GLY A 25 -12.21 5.22 12.47
N LEU A 26 -12.59 5.25 13.74
CA LEU A 26 -11.67 5.17 14.87
C LEU A 26 -10.92 3.84 14.90
N LEU A 27 -11.58 2.72 14.57
CA LEU A 27 -10.93 1.42 14.45
C LEU A 27 -9.91 1.37 13.32
N ARG A 28 -10.19 2.02 12.18
CA ARG A 28 -9.23 2.12 11.06
C ARG A 28 -7.99 2.94 11.43
N GLU A 29 -8.17 3.97 12.26
CA GLU A 29 -7.07 4.85 12.70
C GLU A 29 -6.23 4.26 13.84
N ARG A 30 -6.79 3.30 14.60
CA ARG A 30 -6.13 2.61 15.73
C ARG A 30 -4.96 1.68 15.34
N MET A 31 -4.58 1.60 14.07
CA MET A 31 -3.39 0.84 13.68
C MET A 31 -2.17 1.39 14.44
N PRO A 32 -1.47 0.55 15.22
CA PRO A 32 -0.24 0.95 15.90
C PRO A 32 0.74 1.56 14.91
N THR A 33 1.46 2.60 15.34
CA THR A 33 2.42 3.30 14.48
C THR A 33 3.44 2.33 13.86
N ALA A 34 3.94 1.38 14.65
CA ALA A 34 4.87 0.36 14.17
C ALA A 34 4.29 -0.51 13.04
N ASP A 35 3.01 -0.89 13.13
CA ASP A 35 2.35 -1.71 12.09
C ASP A 35 2.12 -0.90 10.81
N ARG A 36 1.82 0.39 10.95
CA ARG A 36 1.67 1.32 9.83
C ARG A 36 2.99 1.51 9.10
N GLU A 37 4.05 1.81 9.85
CA GLU A 37 5.40 1.97 9.32
C GLU A 37 5.90 0.68 8.66
N ALA A 38 5.64 -0.48 9.24
CA ALA A 38 5.98 -1.77 8.64
C ALA A 38 5.26 -2.00 7.30
N ARG A 39 3.97 -1.63 7.19
CA ARG A 39 3.22 -1.72 5.93
C ARG A 39 3.73 -0.73 4.89
N ASP A 40 4.03 0.49 5.30
CA ASP A 40 4.60 1.52 4.40
C ASP A 40 5.98 1.06 3.89
N LEU A 41 6.83 0.54 4.76
CA LEU A 41 8.12 -0.05 4.38
C LEU A 41 7.94 -1.24 3.44
N HIS A 42 6.95 -2.08 3.67
CA HIS A 42 6.64 -3.21 2.77
C HIS A 42 6.23 -2.73 1.38
N LEU A 43 5.46 -1.64 1.28
CA LEU A 43 5.08 -1.04 -0.01
C LEU A 43 6.27 -0.38 -0.72
N LEU A 44 7.24 0.14 0.03
CA LEU A 44 8.46 0.74 -0.50
C LEU A 44 9.53 -0.31 -0.85
N HIS A 45 9.40 -1.54 -0.35
CA HIS A 45 10.35 -2.61 -0.59
C HIS A 45 10.14 -3.22 -1.97
N VAL A 46 11.20 -3.20 -2.78
CA VAL A 46 11.23 -3.82 -4.12
C VAL A 46 12.27 -4.94 -4.09
N SER A 47 11.87 -6.14 -4.48
CA SER A 47 12.81 -7.28 -4.57
C SER A 47 13.90 -7.00 -5.62
N HIS A 48 15.06 -7.63 -5.45
CA HIS A 48 16.16 -7.52 -6.41
C HIS A 48 15.71 -7.89 -7.83
N ASP A 49 14.95 -8.98 -7.97
CA ASP A 49 14.45 -9.44 -9.27
C ASP A 49 13.48 -8.43 -9.90
N LYS A 50 12.61 -7.82 -9.09
CA LYS A 50 11.71 -6.77 -9.58
C LYS A 50 12.50 -5.55 -10.03
N LEU A 51 13.53 -5.17 -9.29
CA LEU A 51 14.39 -4.03 -9.64
C LEU A 51 15.13 -4.30 -10.95
N MET A 52 15.69 -5.50 -11.13
CA MET A 52 16.37 -5.89 -12.36
C MET A 52 15.42 -5.92 -13.56
N PHE A 53 14.22 -6.46 -13.38
CA PHE A 53 13.17 -6.41 -14.38
C PHE A 53 12.80 -4.97 -14.78
N LEU A 54 12.61 -4.08 -13.80
CA LEU A 54 12.28 -2.67 -14.04
C LEU A 54 13.40 -1.97 -14.82
N PHE A 55 14.66 -2.22 -14.46
CA PHE A 55 15.82 -1.67 -15.14
C PHE A 55 15.87 -2.10 -16.62
N GLN A 56 15.78 -3.42 -16.88
CA GLN A 56 15.77 -3.95 -18.25
C GLN A 56 14.59 -3.40 -19.06
N ASN A 57 13.38 -3.38 -18.47
CA ASN A 57 12.19 -2.85 -19.12
C ASN A 57 12.29 -1.35 -19.42
N ALA A 58 13.04 -0.59 -18.61
CA ALA A 58 13.28 0.83 -18.83
C ALA A 58 14.26 1.07 -19.99
N MET A 59 15.33 0.27 -20.09
CA MET A 59 16.35 0.37 -21.13
C MET A 59 15.87 -0.05 -22.52
N GLU A 60 14.85 -0.90 -22.58
CA GLU A 60 14.25 -1.39 -23.82
C GLU A 60 13.57 -0.27 -24.64
N GLY A 61 13.66 -0.36 -25.97
CA GLY A 61 13.17 0.66 -26.91
C GLY A 61 11.65 0.71 -27.11
N TYR A 62 10.87 0.00 -26.30
CA TYR A 62 9.41 -0.10 -26.45
C TYR A 62 8.67 1.18 -26.08
N SER A 63 7.43 1.31 -26.59
CA SER A 63 6.52 2.38 -26.19
C SER A 63 6.16 2.33 -24.70
N ARG A 64 5.85 3.49 -24.13
CA ARG A 64 5.43 3.62 -22.72
C ARG A 64 4.28 2.69 -22.35
N ARG A 65 3.31 2.53 -23.26
CA ARG A 65 2.15 1.65 -23.07
C ARG A 65 2.57 0.19 -22.90
N LEU A 66 3.49 -0.29 -23.74
CA LEU A 66 3.97 -1.67 -23.68
C LEU A 66 4.82 -1.91 -22.42
N LYS A 67 5.64 -0.94 -22.01
CA LYS A 67 6.39 -0.99 -20.74
C LYS A 67 5.46 -1.15 -19.54
N ASN A 68 4.38 -0.36 -19.48
CA ASN A 68 3.40 -0.44 -18.40
C ASN A 68 2.65 -1.77 -18.39
N GLN A 69 2.30 -2.29 -19.58
CA GLN A 69 1.66 -3.60 -19.70
C GLN A 69 2.56 -4.72 -19.17
N LYS A 70 3.86 -4.72 -19.51
CA LYS A 70 4.83 -5.69 -19.00
C LYS A 70 4.96 -5.63 -17.48
N VAL A 71 4.99 -4.42 -16.90
CA VAL A 71 5.03 -4.26 -15.42
C VAL A 71 3.78 -4.84 -14.77
N LYS A 72 2.60 -4.60 -15.34
CA LYS A 72 1.34 -5.15 -14.86
C LYS A 72 1.37 -6.68 -14.85
N MET A 73 1.77 -7.29 -15.97
CA MET A 73 1.88 -8.75 -16.09
C MET A 73 2.88 -9.34 -15.09
N TYR A 74 4.04 -8.71 -14.90
CA TYR A 74 5.00 -9.12 -13.88
C TYR A 74 4.35 -9.11 -12.48
N ASN A 75 3.66 -8.02 -12.11
CA ASN A 75 3.04 -7.94 -10.79
C ASN A 75 1.97 -9.03 -10.59
N GLU A 76 1.10 -9.25 -11.56
CA GLU A 76 0.07 -10.30 -11.50
C GLU A 76 0.67 -11.70 -11.39
N THR A 77 1.85 -11.93 -12.00
CA THR A 77 2.49 -13.25 -12.00
C THR A 77 3.23 -13.53 -10.69
N TYR A 78 3.85 -12.51 -10.08
CA TYR A 78 4.79 -12.69 -8.97
C TYR A 78 4.32 -12.11 -7.63
N MET A 79 3.25 -11.31 -7.58
CA MET A 79 2.76 -10.66 -6.34
C MET A 79 1.48 -11.29 -5.78
N ASN A 80 0.85 -12.24 -6.48
CA ASN A 80 -0.37 -12.92 -6.00
C ASN A 80 -0.10 -13.99 -4.91
N GLY A 81 1.15 -14.12 -4.45
CA GLY A 81 1.57 -15.08 -3.43
C GLY A 81 2.25 -14.41 -2.24
N THR A 82 1.62 -13.40 -1.62
CA THR A 82 2.03 -12.87 -0.30
C THR A 82 1.80 -13.92 0.79
N SER A 83 2.62 -14.97 0.75
CA SER A 83 2.94 -15.79 1.92
C SER A 83 3.95 -14.98 2.75
N PRO A 84 3.93 -15.04 4.08
CA PRO A 84 4.94 -14.39 4.90
C PRO A 84 6.33 -14.91 4.51
N PRO A 85 7.37 -14.05 4.50
CA PRO A 85 8.72 -14.49 4.16
C PRO A 85 9.18 -15.55 5.17
N SER A 86 9.73 -16.66 4.67
CA SER A 86 10.38 -17.68 5.49
C SER A 86 11.57 -17.08 6.23
N GLU A 87 11.76 -17.48 7.49
CA GLU A 87 12.80 -16.99 8.41
C GLU A 87 14.24 -17.40 8.04
N ASP A 88 14.64 -17.32 6.78
CA ASP A 88 16.03 -17.55 6.40
C ASP A 88 16.79 -16.22 6.26
N HIS A 89 16.86 -15.48 7.39
CA HIS A 89 17.78 -14.36 7.54
C HIS A 89 19.21 -14.85 7.80
N THR A 90 19.88 -15.36 6.76
CA THR A 90 21.36 -15.41 6.74
C THR A 90 21.91 -14.99 5.38
N ALA A 91 21.59 -13.79 4.93
CA ALA A 91 22.35 -13.12 3.88
C ALA A 91 23.29 -12.11 4.53
N LYS A 92 24.55 -12.51 4.73
CA LYS A 92 25.65 -11.61 5.10
C LYS A 92 25.65 -10.42 4.13
N SER A 93 25.48 -9.21 4.68
CA SER A 93 25.59 -7.96 3.92
C SER A 93 26.90 -7.97 3.12
N ARG A 94 26.77 -7.87 1.79
CA ARG A 94 27.90 -7.81 0.85
C ARG A 94 28.18 -6.39 0.36
N PHE A 95 27.75 -5.36 1.10
CA PHE A 95 28.01 -3.97 0.77
C PHE A 95 28.70 -3.27 1.96
N PRO A 96 30.00 -2.94 1.87
CA PRO A 96 30.74 -2.39 3.00
C PRO A 96 30.63 -0.86 3.14
N PHE A 97 29.61 -0.21 2.57
CA PHE A 97 29.47 1.25 2.60
C PHE A 97 28.04 1.75 2.84
N LEU A 98 27.26 1.03 3.64
CA LEU A 98 26.12 1.59 4.38
C LEU A 98 26.28 1.26 5.86
#